data_AF-A0A4R1RB91-F1
#
_entry.id   AF-A0A4R1RB91-F1
#
_cell.length_a   1.000
_cell.length_b   1.000
_cell.length_c   1.000
_cell.angle_alpha   90.00
_cell.angle_beta   90.00
_cell.angle_gamma   90.00
#
_symmetry.space_group_name_H-M   'P 1'
#
loop_
_entity.id
_entity.type
_entity.pdbx_description
1 polymer ?
#
loop_
_entity_poly.entity_id
_entity_poly.type
_entity_poly.pdbx_seq_one_letter_code
_entity_poly.pdbx_strand_id
1 'polypeptide(L)' 'MGEKHPFSWNQDYEGGRSFYTALGNKPESYKNKNFLNHIFVGIY' A
#
# COMPACT_ATOMS: atom_id res chain seq x y z
N MET A 1 -3.20 -5.01 -19.76
CA MET A 1 -3.53 -4.25 -18.54
C MET A 1 -4.84 -3.50 -18.80
N GLY A 2 -5.90 -3.69 -18.00
CA GLY A 2 -7.21 -3.00 -18.15
C GLY A 2 -7.18 -1.48 -17.89
N GLU A 3 -8.31 -0.79 -17.95
CA GLU A 3 -8.33 0.69 -17.84
C GLU A 3 -8.00 1.25 -16.44
N LYS A 4 -8.13 0.46 -15.37
CA LYS A 4 -7.85 0.89 -13.99
C LYS A 4 -6.76 0.03 -13.36
N HIS A 5 -5.62 0.66 -13.05
CA HIS A 5 -4.48 0.06 -12.33
C HIS A 5 -4.10 0.93 -11.13
N PRO A 6 -4.81 0.82 -10.01
CA PRO A 6 -4.44 1.56 -8.80
C PRO A 6 -3.09 1.06 -8.27
N PHE A 7 -2.21 2.00 -7.92
CA PHE A 7 -0.94 1.69 -7.26
C PHE A 7 -1.10 1.27 -5.81
N SER A 8 -2.20 1.64 -5.16
CA SER A 8 -2.56 1.19 -3.81
C SER A 8 -4.07 1.12 -3.67
N TRP A 9 -4.56 0.14 -2.91
CA TRP A 9 -5.98 -0.03 -2.65
C TRP A 9 -6.20 -0.76 -1.32
N ASN A 10 -7.42 -0.66 -0.81
CA ASN A 10 -7.87 -1.33 0.39
C ASN A 10 -9.18 -2.05 0.05
N GLN A 11 -9.44 -3.20 0.66
CA GLN A 11 -10.74 -3.87 0.58
C GLN A 11 -11.04 -4.59 1.88
N ASP A 12 -12.32 -4.68 2.23
CA ASP A 12 -12.78 -5.55 3.31
C ASP A 12 -12.76 -7.00 2.83
N TYR A 13 -12.22 -7.90 3.65
CA TYR A 13 -12.08 -9.31 3.34
C TYR A 13 -12.20 -10.14 4.62
N GLU A 14 -13.19 -11.05 4.67
CA GLU A 14 -13.44 -11.98 5.79
C GLU A 14 -13.50 -11.30 7.18
N GLY A 15 -14.10 -10.10 7.25
CA GLY A 15 -14.22 -9.34 8.50
C GLY A 15 -12.95 -8.60 8.92
N GLY A 16 -11.89 -8.64 8.10
CA GLY A 16 -10.71 -7.79 8.22
C GLY A 16 -10.57 -6.80 7.06
N ARG A 17 -9.56 -5.94 7.14
CA ARG A 17 -9.18 -5.01 6.06
C ARG A 17 -7.88 -5.48 5.43
N SER A 18 -7.89 -5.67 4.12
CA SER A 18 -6.67 -5.92 3.33
C SER A 18 -6.18 -4.63 2.70
N PHE A 19 -4.88 -4.40 2.76
CA PHE A 19 -4.20 -3.27 2.14
C PHE A 19 -3.16 -3.77 1.15
N TYR A 20 -3.11 -3.16 -0.03
CA TYR A 20 -2.13 -3.45 -1.08
C TYR A 20 -1.46 -2.16 -1.54
N THR A 21 -0.15 -2.24 -1.79
CA THR A 21 0.63 -1.19 -2.46
C THR A 21 1.66 -1.82 -3.38
N ALA A 22 1.81 -1.26 -4.58
CA ALA A 22 2.82 -1.65 -5.57
C ALA A 22 4.17 -0.91 -5.36
N LEU A 23 4.29 -0.11 -4.30
CA LEU A 23 5.50 0.62 -3.93
C LEU A 23 6.44 -0.25 -3.07
N GLY A 24 7.66 0.24 -2.81
CA GLY A 24 8.60 -0.41 -1.87
C GLY A 24 9.52 -1.46 -2.50
N ASN A 25 9.58 -1.54 -3.83
CA ASN A 25 10.47 -2.46 -4.54
C ASN A 25 11.97 -2.21 -4.28
N LYS A 26 12.34 -1.03 -3.77
CA LYS A 26 13.71 -0.66 -3.41
C LYS A 26 13.87 -0.55 -1.89
N PRO A 27 14.93 -1.13 -1.29
CA PRO A 27 15.19 -1.03 0.15
C PRO A 27 15.26 0.41 0.67
N GLU A 28 15.74 1.35 -0.15
CA GLU A 28 15.86 2.77 0.21
C GLU A 28 14.49 3.41 0.48
N SER A 29 13.41 2.87 -0.10
CA SER A 29 12.05 3.35 0.13
C SER A 29 11.69 3.31 1.61
N TYR A 30 12.16 2.30 2.34
CA TYR A 30 11.89 2.13 3.77
C TYR A 30 12.64 3.12 4.67
N LYS A 31 13.51 3.97 4.11
CA LYS A 31 14.11 5.13 4.80
C LYS A 31 13.33 6.42 4.55
N ASN A 32 12.39 6.42 3.59
CA ASN A 32 11.59 7.60 3.26
C ASN A 32 10.40 7.72 4.22
N LYS A 33 10.35 8.82 4.98
CA LYS A 33 9.30 9.08 5.97
C LYS A 33 7.89 9.09 5.37
N ASN A 34 7.72 9.57 4.14
CA ASN A 34 6.42 9.58 3.47
C ASN A 34 5.97 8.16 3.11
N PHE A 35 6.90 7.31 2.69
CA PHE A 35 6.60 5.91 2.40
C PHE A 35 6.23 5.13 3.66
N LEU A 36 6.95 5.37 4.76
CA LEU A 36 6.60 4.79 6.05
C LEU A 36 5.21 5.25 6.52
N ASN A 37 4.88 6.53 6.35
CA ASN A 37 3.55 7.05 6.66
C ASN A 37 2.45 6.44 5.78
N HIS A 38 2.73 6.23 4.49
CA HIS A 38 1.82 5.53 3.56
C HIS A 38 1.50 4.12 4.04
N ILE A 39 2.52 3.35 4.42
CA ILE A 39 2.33 2.00 4.98
C ILE A 39 1.55 2.07 6.29
N PHE A 40 1.90 3.00 7.18
CA PHE A 40 1.25 3.13 8.48
C PHE A 40 -0.27 3.38 8.35
N VAL A 41 -0.66 4.35 7.54
CA VAL A 41 -2.09 4.65 7.26
C VAL A 41 -2.75 3.52 6.45
N GLY A 42 -1.98 2.79 5.64
CA GLY A 42 -2.46 1.62 4.92
C GLY A 42 -2.79 0.43 5.82
N ILE A 43 -2.08 0.27 6.95
CA ILE A 43 -2.29 -0.84 7.89
C ILE A 43 -3.26 -0.46 9.04
N TYR A 44 -3.24 0.80 9.48
CA TYR A 44 -4.10 1.32 10.57
C TYR A 44 -5.48 1.76 10.06
#